data_AF-A0A255T357-F1
#
_entry.id   AF-A0A255T357-F1
#
_cell.length_a   1.000
_cell.length_b   1.000
_cell.length_c   1.000
_cell.angle_alpha   90.00
_cell.angle_beta   90.00
_cell.angle_gamma   90.00
#
_symmetry.space_group_name_H-M   'P 1'
#
loop_
_entity.id
_entity.type
_entity.pdbx_description
1 polymer ?
#
loop_
_entity_poly.entity_id
_entity_poly.type
_entity_poly.pdbx_seq_one_letter_code
_entity_poly.pdbx_strand_id
1 'polypeptide(L)' 'MKLLNTLKIMAKKSTPIPGLSFSWKRALGISQAKQKIARETGIPLSKQGLERKIGNTILKAIFGKK' A
#
# COMPACT_ATOMS: atom_id res chain seq x y z
N MET A 1 27.77 17.27 5.44
CA MET A 1 26.60 16.79 4.66
C MET A 1 25.67 15.80 5.40
N LYS A 2 26.16 14.96 6.33
CA LYS A 2 25.33 14.02 7.12
C LYS A 2 24.34 14.69 8.10
N LEU A 3 24.73 15.82 8.70
CA LEU A 3 23.92 16.56 9.68
C LEU A 3 22.62 17.15 9.12
N LEU A 4 22.63 17.57 7.85
CA LEU A 4 21.45 18.16 7.20
C LEU A 4 20.36 17.09 6.94
N ASN A 5 20.77 15.86 6.61
CA ASN A 5 19.86 14.75 6.38
C ASN A 5 19.21 14.24 7.66
N THR A 6 19.95 14.17 8.78
CA THR A 6 19.40 13.76 10.08
C THR A 6 18.35 14.73 10.61
N LEU A 7 18.57 16.03 10.47
CA LEU A 7 17.58 17.04 10.84
C LEU A 7 16.30 16.94 10.00
N LYS A 8 16.44 16.63 8.71
CA LYS A 8 15.29 16.42 7.80
C LYS A 8 14.46 15.18 8.13
N ILE A 9 15.07 14.15 8.72
CA ILE A 9 14.36 12.94 9.21
C ILE A 9 13.57 13.26 10.48
N MET A 10 14.15 14.04 11.39
CA MET A 10 13.51 14.40 12.66
C MET A 10 12.31 15.34 12.47
N ALA A 11 12.40 16.31 11.54
CA ALA A 11 11.30 17.21 11.20
C ALA A 11 10.08 16.52 10.53
N LYS A 12 10.23 15.27 10.06
CA LYS A 12 9.17 14.51 9.37
C LYS A 12 8.38 13.58 10.29
N LYS A 13 8.69 13.53 11.60
CA LYS A 13 8.00 12.64 12.55
C LYS A 13 6.67 13.26 13.00
N SER A 14 5.57 12.85 12.37
CA SER A 14 4.23 13.42 12.57
C SER A 14 3.52 12.94 13.85
N THR A 15 4.08 11.96 14.57
CA THR A 15 3.48 11.42 15.80
C THR A 15 4.56 10.95 16.79
N PRO A 16 4.40 11.25 18.10
CA PRO A 16 5.39 10.90 19.14
C PRO A 16 5.50 9.39 19.36
N ILE A 17 4.41 8.65 19.12
CA ILE A 17 4.35 7.19 19.27
C ILE A 17 4.81 6.51 17.97
N PRO A 18 5.92 5.74 17.99
CA PRO A 18 6.37 5.01 16.81
C PRO A 18 5.27 4.04 16.34
N GLY A 19 4.88 4.14 15.06
CA GLY A 19 3.88 3.25 14.44
C GLY A 19 2.45 3.81 14.35
N LEU A 20 2.12 4.90 15.05
CA LEU A 20 0.79 5.51 14.98
C LEU A 20 0.74 6.54 13.84
N SER A 21 0.35 6.12 12.63
CA SER A 21 0.09 7.05 11.51
C SER A 21 -1.41 7.36 11.42
N PHE A 22 -1.80 8.56 11.87
CA PHE A 22 -3.17 9.00 11.72
C PHE A 22 -3.46 9.26 10.23
N SER A 23 -4.55 8.67 9.73
CA SER A 23 -5.00 8.86 8.35
C SER A 23 -6.51 9.02 8.34
N TRP A 24 -6.98 10.16 7.81
CA TRP A 24 -8.41 10.43 7.62
C TRP A 24 -9.12 9.33 6.82
N LYS A 25 -8.44 8.68 5.88
CA LYS A 25 -9.00 7.55 5.10
C LYS A 25 -9.28 6.30 5.95
N ARG A 26 -8.55 6.13 7.06
CA ARG A 26 -8.83 5.08 8.06
C ARG A 26 -9.95 5.50 9.01
N ALA A 27 -9.96 6.75 9.46
CA ALA A 27 -10.99 7.30 10.34
C ALA A 27 -12.39 7.29 9.67
N LEU A 28 -12.45 7.65 8.38
CA LEU A 28 -13.67 7.59 7.58
C LEU A 28 -14.09 6.16 7.17
N GLY A 29 -13.34 5.12 7.56
CA GLY A 29 -13.70 3.72 7.30
C GLY A 29 -13.47 3.21 5.87
N ILE A 30 -13.10 4.08 4.91
CA ILE A 30 -12.85 3.73 3.50
C ILE A 30 -11.79 2.62 3.39
N SER A 31 -10.75 2.67 4.22
CA SER A 31 -9.71 1.64 4.26
C SER A 31 -10.25 0.27 4.71
N GLN A 32 -11.19 0.24 5.66
CA GLN A 32 -11.77 -0.99 6.17
C GLN A 32 -12.72 -1.63 5.15
N ALA A 33 -13.52 -0.81 4.45
CA ALA A 33 -14.39 -1.28 3.38
C ALA A 33 -13.60 -1.97 2.26
N LYS A 34 -12.51 -1.34 1.78
CA LYS A 34 -11.63 -1.94 0.77
C LYS A 34 -11.02 -3.26 1.24
N GLN A 35 -10.64 -3.36 2.51
CA GLN A 35 -10.09 -4.59 3.07
C GLN A 35 -11.13 -5.71 3.19
N LYS A 36 -12.37 -5.39 3.59
CA LYS A 36 -13.47 -6.37 3.65
C LYS A 36 -13.74 -6.97 2.27
N ILE A 37 -13.93 -6.11 1.26
CA ILE A 37 -14.16 -6.57 -0.12
C ILE A 37 -12.97 -7.39 -0.63
N ALA A 38 -11.73 -6.99 -0.34
CA ALA A 38 -10.54 -7.76 -0.74
C ALA A 38 -10.44 -9.14 -0.08
N ARG A 39 -10.91 -9.28 1.17
CA ARG A 39 -10.95 -10.56 1.90
C ARG A 39 -12.06 -11.48 1.39
N GLU A 40 -13.21 -10.91 1.07
CA GLU A 40 -14.36 -11.65 0.55
C GLU A 40 -14.13 -12.13 -0.90
N THR A 41 -13.58 -11.26 -1.75
CA THR A 41 -13.34 -11.57 -3.16
C THR A 41 -12.00 -12.29 -3.42
N GLY A 42 -11.07 -12.27 -2.46
CA GLY A 42 -9.70 -12.78 -2.66
C GLY A 42 -8.86 -12.01 -3.68
N ILE A 43 -9.37 -10.87 -4.17
CA ILE A 43 -8.72 -10.00 -5.14
C ILE A 43 -8.24 -8.74 -4.41
N PRO A 44 -6.94 -8.42 -4.47
CA PRO A 44 -6.43 -7.21 -3.85
C PRO A 44 -7.03 -5.98 -4.55
N LEU A 45 -7.83 -5.19 -3.83
CA LEU A 45 -8.30 -3.87 -4.28
C LEU A 45 -7.23 -2.77 -4.18
N SER A 46 -6.00 -3.13 -3.81
CA SER A 46 -4.87 -2.21 -3.93
C SER A 46 -4.44 -2.15 -5.39
N LYS A 47 -4.16 -0.93 -5.89
CA LYS A 47 -3.72 -0.71 -7.27
C LYS A 47 -2.52 -1.60 -7.62
N GLN A 48 -1.50 -1.60 -6.77
CA GLN A 48 -0.29 -2.42 -6.94
C GLN A 48 -0.57 -3.93 -6.88
N GLY A 49 -1.48 -4.39 -6.00
CA GLY A 49 -1.82 -5.80 -5.91
C GLY A 49 -2.58 -6.30 -7.14
N LEU A 50 -3.47 -5.46 -7.66
CA LEU A 50 -4.21 -5.73 -8.89
C LEU A 50 -3.28 -5.73 -10.11
N GLU A 51 -2.38 -4.75 -10.23
CA GLU A 51 -1.34 -4.69 -11.27
C GLU A 51 -0.45 -5.94 -11.27
N ARG A 52 -0.09 -6.48 -10.09
CA ARG A 52 0.70 -7.73 -10.00
C ARG A 52 -0.08 -8.95 -10.45
N LYS A 53 -1.36 -9.06 -10.06
CA LYS A 53 -2.21 -10.18 -10.53
C LYS A 53 -2.45 -10.10 -12.02
N ILE A 54 -2.87 -8.95 -12.53
CA ILE A 54 -3.12 -8.71 -13.95
C ILE A 54 -1.83 -8.87 -14.76
N GLY A 55 -0.73 -8.27 -14.32
CA GLY A 55 0.58 -8.39 -14.97
C GLY A 55 1.04 -9.84 -15.04
N ASN A 56 0.92 -10.62 -13.96
CA ASN A 56 1.24 -12.05 -13.99
C ASN A 56 0.32 -12.83 -14.95
N THR A 57 -0.97 -12.53 -15.00
CA THR A 57 -1.91 -13.15 -15.95
C THR A 57 -1.58 -12.81 -17.39
N ILE A 58 -1.28 -11.55 -17.69
CA ILE A 58 -0.91 -11.07 -19.03
C ILE A 58 0.42 -11.69 -19.45
N LEU A 59 1.43 -11.68 -18.57
CA LEU A 59 2.72 -12.30 -18.85
C LEU A 59 2.58 -13.80 -19.09
N LYS A 60 1.75 -14.50 -18.31
CA LYS A 60 1.44 -15.91 -18.56
C LYS A 60 0.67 -16.12 -19.86
N ALA A 61 -0.25 -15.23 -20.22
CA ALA A 61 -1.00 -15.33 -21.47
C ALA A 61 -0.11 -15.08 -22.70
N ILE A 62 0.88 -14.18 -22.59
CA ILE A 62 1.77 -13.79 -23.69
C ILE A 62 3.00 -14.71 -23.80
N PHE A 63 3.64 -15.03 -22.67
CA PHE A 63 4.89 -15.80 -22.59
C PHE A 63 4.69 -17.24 -22.09
N GLY A 64 3.48 -17.62 -21.67
CA GLY A 64 3.14 -19.00 -21.34
C GLY A 64 3.03 -19.84 -22.61
N LYS A 65 4.20 -20.13 -23.20
CA LYS A 65 4.33 -21.08 -24.30
C LYS A 65 4.62 -22.46 -23.70
N LYS A 66 3.55 -23.27 -23.66
CA LYS A 66 3.44 -24.68 -23.20
C LYS A 66 3.82 -24.97 -21.75
#